data_AF-A0A3C0GJG2-F1
#
_entry.id   AF-A0A3C0GJG2-F1
#
_cell.length_a   1.000
_cell.length_b   1.000
_cell.length_c   1.000
_cell.angle_alpha   90.00
_cell.angle_beta   90.00
_cell.angle_gamma   90.00
#
_symmetry.space_group_name_H-M   'P 1'
#
loop_
_entity.id
_entity.type
_entity.pdbx_description
1 polymer ?
#
loop_
_entity_poly.entity_id
_entity_poly.type
_entity_poly.pdbx_seq_one_letter_code
_entity_poly.pdbx_strand_id
1 'polypeptide(L)'
;MYKIKRYTYQQAKKLGVQVKPSKVKGKKIDVFKNGKKVASVGARGYNDYPTYIQKKGKKYADERRRLYKIRHKNDRTKRGSAGYYADKLLW
;
A
#
# COMPACT_ATOMS: atom_id res chain seq x y z
N MET A 1 0.05 0.11 -17.07
CA MET A 1 0.71 0.93 -16.02
C MET A 1 -0.15 0.93 -14.76
N TYR A 2 0.42 0.81 -13.55
CA TYR A 2 -0.35 0.86 -12.30
C TYR A 2 -0.84 2.29 -12.01
N LYS A 3 -2.14 2.45 -11.71
CA LYS A 3 -2.75 3.74 -11.34
C LYS A 3 -3.08 3.74 -9.86
N ILE A 4 -2.44 4.64 -9.10
CA ILE A 4 -2.70 4.83 -7.67
C ILE A 4 -4.15 5.27 -7.48
N LYS A 5 -4.86 4.62 -6.55
CA LYS A 5 -6.28 4.90 -6.27
C LYS A 5 -6.42 5.98 -5.19
N ARG A 6 -7.58 6.67 -5.17
CA ARG A 6 -7.91 7.73 -4.20
C ARG A 6 -7.70 7.28 -2.74
N TYR A 7 -8.05 6.03 -2.42
CA TYR A 7 -7.78 5.41 -1.12
C TYR A 7 -6.33 5.62 -0.66
N THR A 8 -5.37 5.26 -1.51
CA THR A 8 -3.94 5.34 -1.17
C THR A 8 -3.48 6.78 -0.92
N TYR A 9 -3.98 7.75 -1.69
CA TYR A 9 -3.68 9.16 -1.46
C TYR A 9 -4.29 9.69 -0.14
N GLN A 10 -5.52 9.28 0.19
CA GLN A 10 -6.15 9.63 1.47
C GLN A 10 -5.37 9.07 2.65
N GLN A 11 -4.91 7.82 2.54
CA GLN A 11 -4.07 7.19 3.56
C GLN A 11 -2.71 7.89 3.68
N ALA A 12 -2.09 8.27 2.56
CA ALA A 12 -0.84 9.02 2.54
C ALA A 12 -0.98 10.37 3.27
N LYS A 13 -2.06 11.12 3.01
CA LYS A 13 -2.37 12.38 3.69
C LYS A 13 -2.47 12.19 5.21
N LYS A 14 -3.20 11.17 5.68
CA LYS A 14 -3.33 10.87 7.13
C LYS A 14 -2.00 10.57 7.80
N LEU A 15 -1.04 9.99 7.06
CA LEU A 15 0.27 9.61 7.56
C LEU A 15 1.33 10.73 7.41
N GLY A 16 0.98 11.86 6.79
CA GLY A 16 1.95 12.91 6.47
C GLY A 16 3.03 12.47 5.48
N VAL A 17 2.69 11.61 4.52
CA VAL A 17 3.61 11.16 3.46
C VAL A 17 3.04 11.45 2.08
N GLN A 18 3.92 11.51 1.08
CA GLN A 18 3.56 11.60 -0.32
C GLN A 18 3.81 10.26 -1.00
N VAL A 19 3.00 9.95 -2.01
CA VAL A 19 3.13 8.72 -2.81
C VAL A 19 3.19 9.05 -4.29
N LYS A 20 4.06 8.37 -5.01
CA LYS A 20 4.20 8.49 -6.48
C LYS A 20 4.30 7.10 -7.10
N PRO A 21 3.95 6.90 -8.39
CA PRO A 21 4.20 5.64 -9.06
C PRO A 21 5.67 5.24 -8.94
N SER A 22 5.95 3.99 -8.55
CA SER A 22 7.33 3.54 -8.36
C SER A 22 8.04 3.32 -9.69
N LYS A 23 9.29 3.78 -9.78
CA LYS A 23 10.21 3.43 -10.87
C LYS A 23 10.93 2.09 -10.63
N VAL A 24 10.87 1.54 -9.42
CA VAL A 24 11.53 0.28 -9.08
C VAL A 24 10.81 -0.90 -9.73
N LYS A 25 11.56 -1.78 -10.39
CA LYS A 25 11.01 -2.99 -11.05
C LYS A 25 10.17 -3.79 -10.04
N GLY A 26 8.95 -4.10 -10.43
CA GLY A 26 8.02 -4.89 -9.62
C GLY A 26 7.31 -4.14 -8.49
N LYS A 27 7.63 -2.87 -8.19
CA LYS A 27 6.96 -2.09 -7.14
C LYS A 27 5.85 -1.18 -7.67
N LYS A 28 4.82 -0.92 -6.85
CA LYS A 28 3.66 -0.10 -7.21
C LYS A 28 3.90 1.38 -6.95
N ILE A 29 4.28 1.73 -5.72
CA ILE A 29 4.43 3.13 -5.28
C ILE A 29 5.74 3.37 -4.55
N ASP A 30 6.28 4.56 -4.73
CA ASP A 30 7.34 5.12 -3.90
C ASP A 30 6.71 6.02 -2.85
N VAL A 31 7.22 5.94 -1.62
CA VAL A 31 6.75 6.71 -0.46
C VAL A 31 7.81 7.74 -0.09
N PHE A 32 7.39 8.97 0.11
CA PHE A 32 8.26 10.09 0.46
C PHE A 32 7.80 10.73 1.77
N LYS A 33 8.74 11.00 2.67
CA LYS A 33 8.52 11.76 3.90
C LYS A 33 9.50 12.92 3.92
N ASN A 34 8.99 14.14 4.08
CA ASN A 34 9.79 15.37 4.04
C ASN A 34 10.69 15.45 2.79
N GLY A 35 10.12 15.14 1.62
CA GLY A 35 10.84 15.14 0.33
C GLY A 35 11.79 13.95 0.11
N LYS A 36 12.15 13.19 1.14
CA LYS A 36 13.06 12.03 1.02
C LYS A 36 12.29 10.75 0.75
N LYS A 37 12.76 9.94 -0.21
CA LYS A 37 12.21 8.61 -0.49
C LYS A 37 12.54 7.67 0.67
N VAL A 38 11.52 7.09 1.30
CA VAL A 38 11.68 6.21 2.49
C VAL A 38 11.35 4.75 2.19
N ALA A 39 10.55 4.47 1.16
CA ALA A 39 10.21 3.10 0.79
C ALA A 39 9.71 2.99 -0.66
N SER A 40 9.75 1.77 -1.21
CA SER A 40 9.03 1.38 -2.44
C SER A 40 8.18 0.14 -2.13
N VAL A 41 6.85 0.25 -2.21
CA VAL A 41 5.92 -0.76 -1.67
C VAL A 41 4.87 -1.23 -2.68
N GLY A 42 4.31 -2.41 -2.39
CA GLY A 42 3.31 -3.09 -3.21
C GLY A 42 3.91 -3.80 -4.43
N ALA A 43 3.57 -5.06 -4.65
CA ALA A 43 4.02 -5.82 -5.81
C ALA A 43 3.05 -5.62 -6.99
N ARG A 44 3.57 -5.33 -8.20
CA ARG A 44 2.74 -5.07 -9.40
C ARG A 44 1.90 -6.28 -9.83
N GLY A 45 2.34 -7.50 -9.55
CA GLY A 45 1.61 -8.74 -9.87
C GLY A 45 0.42 -9.04 -8.96
N TYR A 46 0.20 -8.26 -7.89
CA TYR A 46 -0.86 -8.50 -6.91
C TYR A 46 -1.81 -7.31 -6.83
N ASN A 47 -3.11 -7.57 -6.65
CA ASN A 47 -4.07 -6.51 -6.36
C ASN A 47 -3.85 -5.96 -4.94
N ASP A 48 -4.16 -4.68 -4.74
CA ASP A 48 -4.23 -4.03 -3.42
C ASP A 48 -5.69 -3.90 -2.97
N TYR A 49 -5.91 -3.46 -1.74
CA TYR A 49 -7.25 -3.33 -1.15
C TYR A 49 -8.23 -2.53 -2.03
N PRO A 50 -7.93 -1.31 -2.51
CA PRO A 50 -8.86 -0.58 -3.37
C PRO A 50 -9.10 -1.27 -4.73
N THR A 51 -8.10 -1.99 -5.26
CA THR A 51 -8.29 -2.79 -6.48
C THR A 51 -9.20 -4.00 -6.23
N TYR A 52 -9.09 -4.66 -5.07
CA TYR A 52 -10.00 -5.75 -4.71
C TYR A 52 -11.44 -5.26 -4.51
N ILE A 53 -11.64 -4.09 -3.87
CA ILE A 53 -12.97 -3.49 -3.76
C ILE A 53 -13.57 -3.29 -5.15
N GLN A 54 -12.80 -2.70 -6.08
CA GLN A 54 -13.28 -2.42 -7.43
C GLN A 54 -13.61 -3.71 -8.22
N LYS A 55 -12.79 -4.76 -8.10
CA LYS A 55 -12.93 -5.97 -8.93
C LYS A 55 -13.86 -7.04 -8.35
N LYS A 56 -13.96 -7.12 -7.03
CA LYS A 56 -14.57 -8.25 -6.32
C LYS A 56 -15.51 -7.82 -5.18
N GLY A 57 -15.66 -6.52 -4.96
CA GLY A 57 -16.50 -5.97 -3.90
C GLY A 57 -15.83 -5.96 -2.53
N LYS A 58 -16.46 -5.25 -1.59
CA LYS A 58 -15.91 -4.93 -0.27
C LYS A 58 -15.71 -6.18 0.59
N LYS A 59 -16.68 -7.11 0.63
CA LYS A 59 -16.59 -8.34 1.43
C LYS A 59 -15.34 -9.16 1.08
N TYR A 60 -15.08 -9.36 -0.21
CA TYR A 60 -13.89 -10.05 -0.68
C TYR A 60 -12.61 -9.28 -0.32
N ALA A 61 -12.59 -7.97 -0.54
CA ALA A 61 -11.44 -7.13 -0.23
C ALA A 61 -11.08 -7.14 1.26
N ASP A 62 -12.09 -7.12 2.14
CA ASP A 62 -11.91 -7.16 3.59
C ASP A 62 -11.29 -8.48 4.04
N GLU A 63 -11.71 -9.61 3.46
CA GLU A 63 -11.10 -10.90 3.77
C GLU A 63 -9.64 -10.97 3.29
N ARG A 64 -9.35 -10.49 2.06
CA ARG A 64 -7.97 -10.41 1.57
C ARG A 64 -7.09 -9.53 2.45
N ARG A 65 -7.63 -8.42 2.96
CA ARG A 65 -6.95 -7.53 3.90
C ARG A 65 -6.70 -8.20 5.24
N ARG A 66 -7.66 -8.94 5.78
CA ARG A 66 -7.50 -9.73 7.02
C ARG A 66 -6.36 -10.73 6.88
N LEU A 67 -6.36 -11.53 5.81
CA LEU A 67 -5.31 -12.51 5.51
C LEU A 67 -3.93 -11.85 5.31
N TYR A 68 -3.89 -10.71 4.62
CA TYR A 68 -2.66 -9.93 4.48
C TYR A 68 -2.08 -9.53 5.84
N LYS A 69 -2.92 -9.00 6.74
CA LYS A 69 -2.52 -8.54 8.08
C LYS A 69 -2.03 -9.67 8.98
N ILE A 70 -2.60 -10.86 8.86
CA ILE A 70 -2.16 -12.06 9.58
C ILE A 70 -0.76 -12.47 9.11
N ARG A 71 -0.56 -12.56 7.78
CA ARG A 71 0.73 -12.97 7.19
C ARG A 71 1.86 -11.98 7.51
N HIS A 72 1.56 -10.69 7.58
CA HIS A 72 2.54 -9.62 7.80
C HIS A 72 2.52 -9.09 9.24
N LYS A 73 2.08 -9.89 10.22
CA LYS A 73 1.96 -9.44 11.62
C LYS A 73 3.30 -8.96 12.21
N ASN A 74 4.42 -9.55 11.77
CA ASN A 74 5.75 -9.31 12.32
C ASN A 74 6.40 -8.01 11.80
N ASP A 75 6.02 -7.53 10.61
CA ASP A 75 6.68 -6.39 9.96
C ASP A 75 5.73 -5.19 9.75
N ARG A 76 4.42 -5.41 9.58
CA ARG A 76 3.45 -4.34 9.29
C ARG A 76 3.25 -3.31 10.39
N THR A 77 3.68 -3.62 11.62
CA THR A 77 3.55 -2.74 12.78
C THR A 77 4.80 -1.90 13.03
N LYS A 78 5.94 -2.24 12.41
CA LYS A 78 7.20 -1.50 12.55
C LYS A 78 7.14 -0.18 11.80
N ARG A 79 6.75 0.90 12.49
CA ARG A 79 6.56 2.25 11.92
C ARG A 79 7.77 2.67 11.08
N GLY A 80 7.48 3.25 9.91
CA GLY A 80 8.50 3.71 8.96
C GLY A 80 9.14 2.60 8.11
N SER A 81 8.87 1.33 8.38
CA SER A 81 9.32 0.22 7.53
C SER A 81 8.52 0.12 6.23
N ALA A 82 9.05 -0.61 5.25
CA ALA A 82 8.34 -0.93 4.02
C ALA A 82 7.05 -1.72 4.29
N GLY A 83 7.06 -2.66 5.25
CA GLY A 83 5.87 -3.43 5.65
C GLY A 83 4.78 -2.53 6.24
N TYR A 84 5.17 -1.57 7.08
CA TYR A 84 4.24 -0.58 7.63
C TYR A 84 3.59 0.28 6.54
N TYR A 85 4.37 0.83 5.61
CA TYR A 85 3.81 1.63 4.53
C TYR A 85 2.92 0.79 3.59
N ALA A 86 3.28 -0.47 3.32
CA ALA A 86 2.44 -1.36 2.54
C ALA A 86 1.07 -1.60 3.21
N ASP A 87 1.06 -1.90 4.52
CA ASP A 87 -0.18 -2.09 5.30
C ASP A 87 -1.04 -0.83 5.33
N LYS A 88 -0.46 0.34 5.58
CA LYS A 88 -1.27 1.56 5.76
C LYS A 88 -1.74 2.20 4.47
N LEU A 89 -1.02 2.03 3.36
CA LEU A 89 -1.28 2.71 2.09
C LEU A 89 -2.02 1.85 1.07
N LEU A 90 -1.80 0.53 1.09
CA LEU A 90 -2.30 -0.40 0.07
C LEU A 90 -3.24 -1.49 0.63
N TRP A 91 -3.23 -1.71 1.94
CA TRP A 91 -4.12 -2.64 2.64
C TRP A 91 -4.91 -1.92 3.74
#